data_AF-A0A537L3P4-F1
#
_entry.id   AF-A0A537L3P4-F1
#
_cell.length_a   1.000
_cell.length_b   1.000
_cell.length_c   1.000
_cell.angle_alpha   90.00
_cell.angle_beta   90.00
_cell.angle_gamma   90.00
#
_symmetry.space_group_name_H-M   'P 1'
#
loop_
_entity.id
_entity.type
_entity.pdbx_description
1 polymer ?
#
loop_
_entity_poly.entity_id
_entity_poly.type
_entity_poly.pdbx_seq_one_letter_code
_entity_poly.pdbx_strand_id
1 'polypeptide(L)'
;MGLLVAVGVPAIQIGYVILVERLLSLLPARTQRTLRPGLWLAPALAFLAAFLIYPAGYTVYLSVLDARSAAFVGVRNYVFAFTNREMLIALRNNLLWLVCFTGLTVGAGLLLAVLTDRVRYEAAAKSIIFLPMAISFVAASVIWKFVYEFRPAGAPQIGLLNAALTALLPGVRPVAWLV
;
A
#
# COMPACT_ATOMS: atom_id res chain seq x y z
N MET A 1 -8.41 19.39 16.72
CA MET A 1 -8.28 19.19 15.25
C MET A 1 -9.34 18.25 14.69
N GLY A 2 -9.52 17.03 15.21
CA GLY A 2 -10.45 16.03 14.64
C GLY A 2 -11.92 16.45 14.52
N LEU A 3 -12.48 17.13 15.52
CA LEU A 3 -13.87 17.61 15.52
C LEU A 3 -14.14 18.69 14.44
N LEU A 4 -13.18 19.57 14.19
CA LEU A 4 -13.27 20.60 13.15
C LEU A 4 -13.29 19.99 11.74
N VAL A 5 -12.51 18.94 11.51
CA VAL A 5 -12.50 18.22 10.23
C VAL A 5 -13.78 17.41 10.06
N ALA A 6 -14.21 16.70 11.11
CA ALA A 6 -15.39 15.84 11.09
C ALA A 6 -16.69 16.60 10.80
N VAL A 7 -16.82 17.85 11.26
CA VAL A 7 -18.02 18.68 11.01
C VAL A 7 -17.82 19.64 9.84
N GLY A 8 -16.61 20.18 9.68
CA GLY A 8 -16.30 21.17 8.65
C GLY A 8 -16.37 20.61 7.24
N VAL A 9 -15.84 19.42 7.00
CA VAL A 9 -15.85 18.81 5.65
C VAL A 9 -17.27 18.53 5.17
N PRO A 10 -18.15 17.87 5.96
CA PRO A 10 -19.55 17.69 5.57
C PRO A 10 -20.30 19.00 5.39
N ALA A 11 -20.11 19.99 6.26
CA ALA A 11 -20.79 21.28 6.14
C ALA A 11 -20.42 22.02 4.85
N ILE A 12 -19.14 22.02 4.46
CA ILE A 12 -18.66 22.59 3.21
C ILE A 12 -19.24 21.83 2.02
N GLN A 13 -19.27 20.50 2.06
CA GLN A 13 -19.83 19.68 0.99
C GLN A 13 -21.33 19.91 0.81
N ILE A 14 -22.09 19.99 1.91
CA ILE A 14 -23.54 20.30 1.88
C ILE A 14 -23.77 21.71 1.32
N GLY A 15 -23.00 22.69 1.79
CA GLY A 15 -23.06 24.06 1.28
C GLY A 15 -22.78 24.14 -0.22
N TYR A 16 -21.77 23.39 -0.69
CA TYR A 16 -21.45 23.26 -2.10
C TYR A 16 -22.60 22.65 -2.91
N VAL A 17 -23.19 21.54 -2.43
CA VAL A 17 -24.32 20.90 -3.12
C VAL A 17 -25.52 21.85 -3.19
N ILE A 18 -25.87 22.52 -2.09
CA ILE A 18 -26.98 23.49 -2.08
C ILE A 18 -26.71 24.63 -3.06
N LEU A 19 -25.48 25.15 -3.10
CA LEU A 19 -25.09 26.21 -4.03
C LEU A 19 -25.20 25.75 -5.49
N VAL A 20 -24.66 24.56 -5.81
CA VAL A 20 -24.72 23.97 -7.15
C VAL A 20 -26.16 23.77 -7.59
N GLU A 21 -27.02 23.24 -6.72
CA GLU A 21 -28.44 23.04 -7.02
C GLU A 21 -29.18 24.34 -7.26
N ARG A 22 -28.89 25.39 -6.47
CA ARG A 22 -29.43 26.74 -6.69
C ARG A 22 -28.95 27.37 -7.99
N LEU A 23 -27.71 27.12 -8.40
CA LEU A 23 -27.19 27.64 -9.67
C LEU A 23 -27.75 26.87 -10.87
N LEU A 24 -27.89 25.56 -10.74
CA LEU A 24 -28.47 24.71 -11.77
C LEU A 24 -29.95 25.02 -11.98
N SER A 25 -30.71 25.35 -10.93
CA SER A 25 -32.14 25.68 -11.06
C SER A 25 -32.42 26.92 -11.92
N LEU A 26 -31.42 27.78 -12.15
CA LEU A 26 -31.50 28.94 -13.06
C LEU A 26 -31.36 28.56 -14.54
N LEU A 27 -30.89 27.35 -14.84
CA LEU A 27 -30.65 26.88 -16.21
C LEU A 27 -31.82 26.04 -16.75
N PRO A 28 -31.96 25.89 -18.09
CA PRO A 28 -32.97 25.00 -18.69
C PRO A 28 -32.81 23.54 -18.25
N ALA A 29 -33.93 22.81 -18.13
CA ALA A 29 -33.97 21.43 -17.63
C ALA A 29 -33.07 20.44 -18.40
N ARG A 30 -32.84 20.68 -19.70
CA ARG A 30 -31.92 19.86 -20.52
C ARG A 30 -30.47 20.00 -20.03
N THR A 31 -30.02 21.23 -19.80
CA THR A 31 -28.65 21.55 -19.36
C THR A 31 -28.40 21.10 -17.92
N GLN A 32 -29.41 21.22 -17.04
CA GLN A 32 -29.33 20.71 -15.67
C GLN A 32 -29.00 19.22 -15.63
N ARG A 33 -29.73 18.41 -16.42
CA ARG A 33 -29.56 16.96 -16.45
C ARG A 33 -28.16 16.53 -16.91
N THR A 34 -27.53 17.30 -17.80
CA THR A 34 -26.19 17.02 -18.31
C THR A 34 -25.08 17.47 -17.35
N LEU A 35 -25.22 18.64 -16.71
CA LEU A 35 -24.15 19.21 -15.87
C LEU A 35 -24.16 18.72 -14.42
N ARG A 36 -25.32 18.32 -13.88
CA ARG A 36 -25.48 17.92 -12.47
C ARG A 36 -24.51 16.82 -12.02
N PRO A 37 -24.31 15.71 -12.76
CA PRO A 37 -23.36 14.67 -12.35
C PRO A 37 -21.92 15.18 -12.30
N GLY A 38 -21.52 16.00 -13.28
CA GLY A 38 -20.16 16.55 -13.36
C GLY A 38 -19.84 17.50 -12.20
N LEU A 39 -20.79 18.36 -11.82
CA LEU A 39 -20.61 19.28 -10.70
C LEU A 39 -20.59 18.54 -9.35
N TRP A 40 -21.41 17.50 -9.16
CA TRP A 40 -21.37 16.71 -7.93
C TRP A 40 -20.03 15.97 -7.75
N LEU A 41 -19.41 15.52 -8.85
CA LEU A 41 -18.10 14.89 -8.84
C LEU A 41 -16.94 15.89 -8.77
N ALA A 42 -17.16 17.16 -9.14
CA ALA A 42 -16.13 18.19 -9.20
C ALA A 42 -15.26 18.32 -7.93
N PRO A 43 -15.79 18.34 -6.69
CA PRO A 43 -14.93 18.43 -5.50
C PRO A 43 -14.02 17.20 -5.36
N ALA A 44 -14.54 15.99 -5.57
CA ALA A 44 -13.73 14.77 -5.52
C ALA A 44 -12.65 14.76 -6.61
N LEU A 45 -13.00 15.17 -7.84
CA LEU A 45 -12.05 15.30 -8.94
C LEU A 45 -11.00 16.40 -8.69
N ALA A 46 -11.37 17.49 -8.04
CA ALA A 46 -10.43 18.55 -7.67
C ALA A 46 -9.40 18.05 -6.65
N PHE A 47 -9.84 17.32 -5.61
CA PHE A 47 -8.93 16.68 -4.66
C PHE A 47 -8.03 15.63 -5.34
N LEU A 48 -8.61 14.78 -6.20
CA LEU A 48 -7.83 13.81 -6.98
C LEU A 48 -6.78 14.52 -7.86
N ALA A 49 -7.17 15.60 -8.54
CA ALA A 49 -6.30 16.35 -9.40
C ALA A 49 -5.16 17.01 -8.61
N ALA A 50 -5.46 17.68 -7.50
CA ALA A 50 -4.49 18.43 -6.71
C ALA A 50 -3.50 17.52 -5.96
N PHE A 51 -3.99 16.42 -5.37
CA PHE A 51 -3.20 15.58 -4.46
C PHE A 51 -2.63 14.31 -5.09
N LEU A 52 -3.13 13.89 -6.26
CA LEU A 52 -2.62 12.71 -6.95
C LEU A 52 -2.11 13.04 -8.36
N ILE A 53 -2.95 13.64 -9.20
CA ILE A 53 -2.61 13.82 -10.63
C ILE A 53 -1.50 14.86 -10.80
N TYR A 54 -1.62 16.02 -10.13
CA TYR A 54 -0.61 17.08 -10.18
C TYR A 54 0.77 16.59 -9.70
N PRO A 55 0.94 16.01 -8.50
CA PRO A 55 2.26 15.52 -8.07
C PRO A 55 2.76 14.38 -8.95
N ALA A 56 1.91 13.48 -9.44
CA ALA A 56 2.33 12.42 -10.37
C ALA A 56 2.79 12.98 -11.72
N GLY A 57 2.11 13.98 -12.27
CA GLY A 57 2.56 14.68 -13.47
C GLY A 57 3.86 15.43 -13.23
N TYR A 58 4.00 16.06 -12.07
CA TYR A 58 5.22 16.75 -11.67
C TYR A 58 6.41 15.78 -11.53
N THR A 59 6.24 14.58 -10.97
CA THR A 59 7.32 13.58 -10.90
C THR A 59 7.74 13.07 -12.27
N VAL A 60 6.80 12.96 -13.22
CA VAL A 60 7.11 12.66 -14.63
C VAL A 60 7.86 13.82 -15.30
N TYR A 61 7.56 15.06 -14.96
CA TYR A 61 8.35 16.20 -15.42
C TYR A 61 9.76 16.21 -14.81
N LEU A 62 9.89 15.90 -13.52
CA LEU A 62 11.19 15.82 -12.85
C LEU A 62 12.05 14.67 -13.38
N SER A 63 11.45 13.56 -13.83
CA SER A 63 12.20 12.40 -14.33
C SER A 63 12.99 12.66 -15.61
N VAL A 64 12.67 13.72 -16.36
CA VAL A 64 13.40 14.17 -17.56
C VAL A 64 14.40 15.29 -17.28
N LEU A 65 14.53 15.72 -16.02
CA LEU A 65 15.53 16.68 -15.56
C LEU A 65 16.75 15.98 -14.92
N ASP A 66 17.82 16.72 -14.71
CA ASP A 66 19.00 16.24 -13.99
C ASP A 66 18.72 16.02 -12.50
N ALA A 67 19.67 15.44 -11.78
CA ALA A 67 19.53 15.13 -10.35
C ALA A 67 19.24 16.36 -9.46
N ARG A 68 19.52 17.58 -9.95
CA ARG A 68 19.26 18.84 -9.26
C ARG A 68 17.98 19.53 -9.75
N SER A 69 17.24 18.92 -10.69
CA SER A 69 16.05 19.49 -11.32
C SER A 69 16.31 20.86 -11.98
N ALA A 70 17.54 21.09 -12.44
CA ALA A 70 18.02 22.37 -12.98
C ALA A 70 18.17 22.35 -14.50
N ALA A 71 18.52 21.20 -15.09
CA ALA A 71 18.75 21.06 -16.53
C ALA A 71 17.90 19.93 -17.12
N PHE A 72 17.37 20.13 -18.32
CA PHE A 72 16.66 19.09 -19.06
C PHE A 72 17.65 18.08 -19.65
N VAL A 73 17.45 16.80 -19.33
CA VAL A 73 18.33 15.69 -19.74
C VAL A 73 17.63 14.68 -20.66
N GLY A 74 16.36 14.92 -20.99
CA GLY A 74 15.55 14.07 -21.84
C GLY A 74 15.41 12.67 -21.26
N VAL A 75 15.65 11.64 -22.08
CA VAL A 75 15.45 10.23 -21.69
C VAL A 75 16.66 9.58 -21.00
N ARG A 76 17.71 10.33 -20.69
CA ARG A 76 18.96 9.78 -20.15
C ARG A 76 18.76 9.01 -18.84
N ASN A 77 17.88 9.50 -17.96
CA ASN A 77 17.55 8.82 -16.70
C ASN A 77 16.86 7.47 -16.92
N TYR A 78 16.04 7.34 -17.97
CA TYR A 78 15.41 6.08 -18.34
C TYR A 78 16.43 5.09 -18.91
N VAL A 79 17.35 5.54 -19.77
CA VAL A 79 18.45 4.67 -20.25
C VAL A 79 19.28 4.17 -19.08
N PHE A 80 19.63 5.05 -18.13
CA PHE A 80 20.33 4.67 -16.91
C PHE A 80 19.55 3.62 -16.12
N ALA A 81 18.24 3.80 -15.95
CA ALA A 81 17.37 2.87 -15.21
C ALA A 81 17.39 1.44 -15.79
N PHE A 82 17.50 1.30 -17.10
CA PHE A 82 17.51 0.00 -17.78
C PHE A 82 18.91 -0.53 -18.10
N THR A 83 19.97 0.23 -17.84
CA THR A 83 21.37 -0.19 -18.11
C THR A 83 22.14 -0.43 -16.82
N ASN A 84 21.78 0.24 -15.73
CA ASN A 84 22.46 0.12 -14.45
C ASN A 84 22.15 -1.23 -13.79
N ARG A 85 23.21 -1.97 -13.41
CA ARG A 85 23.09 -3.32 -12.81
C ARG A 85 22.29 -3.33 -11.51
N GLU A 86 22.51 -2.37 -10.62
CA GLU A 86 21.78 -2.29 -9.34
C GLU A 86 20.29 -2.02 -9.56
N MET A 87 19.98 -1.13 -10.50
CA MET A 87 18.59 -0.81 -10.83
C MET A 87 17.87 -1.99 -11.46
N LEU A 88 18.54 -2.75 -12.34
CA LEU A 88 18.00 -3.98 -12.92
C LEU A 88 17.78 -5.08 -11.86
N ILE A 89 18.70 -5.22 -10.89
CA ILE A 89 18.52 -6.15 -9.77
C ILE A 89 17.30 -5.75 -8.93
N ALA A 90 17.18 -4.46 -8.60
CA ALA A 90 16.04 -3.94 -7.86
C ALA A 90 14.71 -4.16 -8.62
N LEU A 91 14.67 -3.87 -9.93
CA LEU A 91 13.50 -4.10 -10.77
C LEU A 91 13.12 -5.58 -10.85
N ARG A 92 14.08 -6.46 -11.09
CA ARG A 92 13.87 -7.91 -11.12
C ARG A 92 13.34 -8.42 -9.77
N ASN A 93 13.95 -8.00 -8.67
CA ASN A 93 13.53 -8.45 -7.35
C ASN A 93 12.13 -7.92 -7.00
N ASN A 94 11.80 -6.67 -7.34
CA ASN A 94 10.44 -6.14 -7.19
C ASN A 94 9.43 -6.89 -8.05
N LEU A 95 9.78 -7.23 -9.28
CA LEU A 95 8.90 -7.99 -10.18
C LEU A 95 8.68 -9.42 -9.67
N LEU A 96 9.74 -10.09 -9.23
CA LEU A 96 9.66 -11.42 -8.60
C LEU A 96 8.81 -11.38 -7.33
N TRP A 97 8.99 -10.34 -6.51
CA TRP A 97 8.19 -10.15 -5.31
C TRP A 97 6.71 -9.94 -5.70
N LEU A 98 6.41 -9.03 -6.63
CA LEU A 98 5.05 -8.77 -7.10
C LEU A 98 4.39 -10.03 -7.65
N VAL A 99 5.05 -10.82 -8.48
CA VAL A 99 4.43 -12.00 -9.10
C VAL A 99 4.34 -13.16 -8.10
N CYS A 100 5.46 -13.54 -7.48
CA CYS A 100 5.50 -14.74 -6.64
C CYS A 100 4.79 -14.51 -5.30
N PHE A 101 5.02 -13.38 -4.63
CA PHE A 101 4.40 -13.12 -3.33
C PHE A 101 2.91 -12.86 -3.48
N THR A 102 2.49 -11.98 -4.41
CA THR A 102 1.05 -11.73 -4.64
C THR A 102 0.36 -12.99 -5.16
N GLY A 103 0.96 -13.71 -6.11
CA GLY A 103 0.39 -14.97 -6.61
C GLY A 103 0.19 -16.00 -5.51
N LEU A 104 1.21 -16.20 -4.65
CA LEU A 104 1.13 -17.15 -3.54
C LEU A 104 0.11 -16.74 -2.49
N THR A 105 0.08 -15.45 -2.10
CA THR A 105 -0.85 -14.95 -1.06
C THR A 105 -2.30 -14.94 -1.53
N VAL A 106 -2.56 -14.53 -2.78
CA VAL A 106 -3.90 -14.60 -3.39
C VAL A 106 -4.32 -16.07 -3.56
N GLY A 107 -3.44 -16.92 -4.07
CA GLY A 107 -3.72 -18.34 -4.26
C GLY A 107 -4.00 -19.06 -2.94
N ALA A 108 -3.17 -18.85 -1.92
CA ALA A 108 -3.37 -19.41 -0.59
C ALA A 108 -4.63 -18.86 0.09
N GLY A 109 -4.90 -17.55 -0.04
CA GLY A 109 -6.11 -16.92 0.47
C GLY A 109 -7.38 -17.49 -0.17
N LEU A 110 -7.37 -17.69 -1.49
CA LEU A 110 -8.48 -18.32 -2.22
C LEU A 110 -8.65 -19.78 -1.81
N LEU A 111 -7.56 -20.54 -1.71
CA LEU A 111 -7.60 -21.94 -1.27
C LEU A 111 -8.24 -22.05 0.13
N LEU A 112 -7.77 -21.25 1.08
CA LEU A 112 -8.34 -21.21 2.43
C LEU A 112 -9.81 -20.76 2.44
N ALA A 113 -10.17 -19.77 1.62
CA ALA A 113 -11.57 -19.32 1.50
C ALA A 113 -12.48 -20.44 0.99
N VAL A 114 -12.04 -21.21 0.00
CA VAL A 114 -12.80 -22.36 -0.54
C VAL A 114 -12.88 -23.50 0.47
N LEU A 115 -11.79 -23.82 1.17
CA LEU A 115 -11.76 -24.90 2.18
C LEU A 115 -12.64 -24.59 3.40
N THR A 116 -12.77 -23.31 3.75
CA THR A 116 -13.55 -22.85 4.90
C THR A 116 -15.00 -22.53 4.56
N ASP A 117 -15.37 -22.58 3.28
CA ASP A 117 -16.74 -22.34 2.82
C ASP A 117 -17.68 -23.44 3.32
N ARG A 118 -18.84 -23.04 3.86
CA ARG A 118 -19.91 -23.94 4.34
C ARG A 118 -19.56 -24.84 5.51
N VAL A 119 -18.50 -24.53 6.26
CA VAL A 119 -18.13 -25.29 7.46
C VAL A 119 -18.81 -24.68 8.70
N ARG A 120 -19.23 -25.51 9.66
CA ARG A 120 -19.91 -25.04 10.89
C ARG A 120 -19.10 -24.00 11.70
N TYR A 121 -17.78 -24.01 11.57
CA TYR A 121 -16.85 -23.08 12.22
C TYR A 121 -16.27 -22.01 11.27
N GLU A 122 -16.92 -21.75 10.13
CA GLU A 122 -16.51 -20.78 9.13
C GLU A 122 -16.19 -19.39 9.72
N ALA A 123 -17.05 -18.87 10.60
CA ALA A 123 -16.85 -17.56 11.22
C ALA A 123 -15.56 -17.49 12.06
N ALA A 124 -15.25 -18.55 12.81
CA ALA A 124 -14.03 -18.63 13.60
C ALA A 124 -12.78 -18.78 12.70
N ALA A 125 -12.85 -19.64 11.68
CA ALA A 125 -11.76 -19.84 10.73
C ALA A 125 -11.40 -18.56 9.98
N LYS A 126 -12.40 -17.85 9.42
CA LYS A 126 -12.19 -16.56 8.75
C LYS A 126 -11.63 -15.52 9.71
N SER A 127 -12.13 -15.46 10.96
CA SER A 127 -11.63 -14.50 11.95
C SER A 127 -10.14 -14.68 12.26
N ILE A 128 -9.67 -15.92 12.41
CA ILE A 128 -8.25 -16.21 12.66
C ILE A 128 -7.39 -15.86 11.45
N ILE A 129 -7.85 -16.19 10.23
CA ILE A 129 -7.14 -15.88 8.99
C ILE A 129 -7.00 -14.38 8.78
N PHE A 130 -8.02 -13.59 9.14
CA PHE A 130 -8.02 -12.14 8.98
C PHE A 130 -7.44 -11.38 10.17
N LEU A 131 -7.26 -12.03 11.33
CA LEU A 131 -6.71 -11.42 12.54
C LEU A 131 -5.40 -10.65 12.31
N PRO A 132 -4.42 -11.15 11.53
CA PRO A 132 -3.17 -10.44 11.31
C PRO A 132 -3.33 -9.09 10.60
N MET A 133 -4.42 -8.89 9.84
CA MET A 133 -4.66 -7.60 9.16
C MET A 133 -4.91 -6.45 10.15
N ALA A 134 -5.26 -6.75 11.40
CA ALA A 134 -5.42 -5.74 12.44
C ALA A 134 -4.08 -5.24 13.00
N ILE A 135 -2.97 -5.95 12.74
CA ILE A 135 -1.64 -5.58 13.24
C ILE A 135 -1.01 -4.59 12.27
N SER A 136 -0.42 -3.51 12.80
CA SER A 136 0.29 -2.53 11.97
C SER A 136 1.57 -3.11 11.37
N PHE A 137 1.99 -2.63 10.20
CA PHE A 137 3.26 -3.04 9.60
C PHE A 137 4.47 -2.80 10.51
N VAL A 138 4.44 -1.73 11.31
CA VAL A 138 5.50 -1.43 12.30
C VAL A 138 5.51 -2.48 13.41
N ALA A 139 4.36 -2.86 13.95
CA ALA A 139 4.29 -3.91 14.96
C ALA A 139 4.72 -5.27 14.36
N ALA A 140 4.26 -5.58 13.15
CA ALA A 140 4.66 -6.78 12.43
C ALA A 140 6.19 -6.83 12.21
N SER A 141 6.84 -5.72 11.85
CA SER A 141 8.29 -5.68 11.69
C SER A 141 9.04 -5.95 13.00
N VAL A 142 8.52 -5.45 14.13
CA VAL A 142 9.11 -5.73 15.45
C VAL A 142 8.93 -7.20 15.82
N ILE A 143 7.76 -7.78 15.58
CA ILE A 143 7.51 -9.22 15.82
C ILE A 143 8.52 -10.06 15.03
N TRP A 144 8.66 -9.82 13.73
CA TRP A 144 9.60 -10.57 12.89
C TRP A 144 11.06 -10.32 13.25
N LYS A 145 11.42 -9.10 13.70
CA LYS A 145 12.76 -8.83 14.25
C LYS A 145 13.05 -9.72 15.46
N PHE A 146 12.10 -9.87 16.38
CA PHE A 146 12.26 -10.80 17.51
C PHE A 146 12.33 -12.26 17.06
N VAL A 147 11.52 -12.67 16.07
CA VAL A 147 11.57 -14.04 15.53
C VAL A 147 12.95 -14.37 14.96
N TYR A 148 13.56 -13.42 14.25
CA TYR A 148 14.87 -13.56 13.60
C TYR A 148 16.06 -13.11 14.46
N GLU A 149 15.83 -12.72 15.71
CA GLU A 149 16.88 -12.26 16.61
C GLU A 149 17.96 -13.34 16.78
N PHE A 150 19.21 -12.93 16.63
CA PHE A 150 20.36 -13.82 16.70
C PHE A 150 21.17 -13.56 17.97
N ARG A 151 21.53 -14.63 18.68
CA ARG A 151 22.50 -14.59 19.76
C ARG A 151 23.68 -15.52 19.44
N PRO A 152 24.93 -15.15 19.79
CA PRO A 152 26.10 -15.99 19.59
C PRO A 152 25.96 -17.38 20.23
N ALA A 153 26.67 -18.36 19.67
CA ALA A 153 26.69 -19.72 20.20
C ALA A 153 27.21 -19.74 21.65
N GLY A 154 26.44 -20.35 22.55
CA GLY A 154 26.72 -20.40 23.99
C GLY A 154 25.82 -19.50 24.84
N ALA A 155 25.11 -18.53 24.25
CA ALA A 155 24.06 -17.77 24.91
C ALA A 155 22.66 -18.38 24.62
N PRO A 156 21.70 -18.30 25.56
CA PRO A 156 20.34 -18.75 25.32
C PRO A 156 19.73 -17.94 24.16
N GLN A 157 19.19 -18.66 23.18
CA GLN A 157 18.55 -18.04 22.03
C GLN A 157 17.19 -17.46 22.44
N ILE A 158 17.01 -16.16 22.21
CA ILE A 158 15.74 -15.46 22.44
C ILE A 158 14.91 -15.34 21.16
N GLY A 159 15.53 -15.53 19.99
CA GLY A 159 14.84 -15.53 18.71
C GLY A 159 14.11 -16.84 18.47
N LEU A 160 12.80 -16.74 18.21
CA LEU A 160 11.93 -17.91 18.08
C LEU A 160 12.44 -18.91 17.05
N LEU A 161 12.92 -18.43 15.90
CA LEU A 161 13.38 -19.31 14.82
C LEU A 161 14.65 -20.06 15.19
N ASN A 162 15.67 -19.36 15.70
CA ASN A 162 16.92 -19.99 16.13
C ASN A 162 16.69 -20.93 17.33
N ALA A 163 15.85 -20.54 18.29
CA ALA A 163 15.49 -21.39 19.41
C ALA A 163 14.83 -22.69 18.94
N ALA A 164 13.84 -22.61 18.05
CA ALA A 164 13.17 -23.78 17.47
C ALA A 164 14.15 -24.67 16.69
N LEU A 165 15.02 -24.08 15.87
CA LEU A 165 16.01 -24.83 15.08
C LEU A 165 17.02 -25.57 15.96
N THR A 166 17.60 -24.92 16.96
CA THR A 166 18.57 -25.55 17.86
C THR A 166 17.95 -26.60 18.77
N ALA A 167 16.66 -26.46 19.10
CA ALA A 167 15.94 -27.44 19.90
C ALA A 167 15.53 -28.68 19.10
N LEU A 168 15.10 -28.51 17.85
CA LEU A 168 14.65 -29.60 16.98
C LEU A 168 15.80 -30.34 16.29
N LEU A 169 16.92 -29.66 16.02
CA LEU A 169 18.07 -30.22 15.32
C LEU A 169 19.34 -30.07 16.18
N PRO A 170 19.67 -31.08 17.00
CA PRO A 170 20.88 -31.06 17.81
C PRO A 170 22.13 -30.95 16.91
N GLY A 171 22.93 -29.90 17.09
CA GLY A 171 24.18 -29.66 16.36
C GLY A 171 24.13 -28.53 15.33
N VAL A 172 22.96 -27.96 15.03
CA VAL A 172 22.84 -26.76 14.19
C VAL A 172 23.29 -25.53 14.98
N ARG A 173 24.21 -24.75 14.41
CA ARG A 173 24.62 -23.46 15.00
C ARG A 173 23.55 -22.41 14.72
N PRO A 174 23.30 -21.47 15.66
CA PRO A 174 22.40 -20.35 15.40
C PRO A 174 22.82 -19.59 14.13
N VAL A 175 21.84 -19.21 13.30
CA VAL A 175 22.06 -18.52 12.03
C VAL A 175 21.67 -17.05 12.19
N ALA A 176 22.49 -16.15 11.66
CA ALA A 176 22.21 -14.73 11.67
C ALA A 176 21.41 -14.35 10.41
N TRP A 177 20.07 -14.41 10.51
CA TRP A 177 19.14 -14.25 9.39
C TRP A 177 19.04 -12.82 8.83
N LEU A 178 19.40 -11.82 9.62
CA LEU A 178 19.27 -10.39 9.30
C LEU A 178 20.60 -9.75 8.87
N VAL A 179 21.58 -10.57 8.47
CA VAL A 179 22.94 -10.14 8.10
C VAL A 179 23.09 -10.01 6.59
#